data_AF-A0A2L2WWC8-F1
#
_entry.id   AF-A0A2L2WWC8-F1
#
_cell.length_a   1.000
_cell.length_b   1.000
_cell.length_c   1.000
_cell.angle_alpha   90.00
_cell.angle_beta   90.00
_cell.angle_gamma   90.00
#
_symmetry.space_group_name_H-M   'P 1'
#
loop_
_entity.id
_entity.type
_entity.pdbx_description
1 polymer ?
#
loop_
_entity_poly.entity_id
_entity_poly.type
_entity_poly.pdbx_seq_one_letter_code
_entity_poly.pdbx_strand_id
1 'polypeptide(L)'
;MQAKVKSTGEIIEVETVYDEMSIGNVHFIDASNTKYFLQELDFIDSNSEETIVEGWIALDEFDFGDAHLHIEKPHYKDNPIADTGDYSGSWESNGKIYTIDKNLIPNLTCDTEPYKVRITITPLEL
;
A
#
# COMPACT_ATOMS: atom_id res chain seq x y z
N MET A 1 -23.16 2.86 -3.46
CA MET A 1 -21.91 3.26 -4.14
C MET A 1 -21.54 4.65 -3.66
N GLN A 2 -20.26 4.98 -3.46
CA GLN A 2 -19.89 6.36 -3.15
C GLN A 2 -19.52 7.11 -4.43
N ALA A 3 -19.96 8.36 -4.53
CA ALA A 3 -19.65 9.23 -5.65
C ALA A 3 -19.49 10.67 -5.20
N LYS A 4 -18.64 11.42 -5.89
CA LYS A 4 -18.51 12.86 -5.74
C LYS A 4 -19.40 13.56 -6.76
N VAL A 5 -20.26 14.47 -6.29
CA VAL A 5 -21.07 15.34 -7.15
C VAL A 5 -20.16 16.39 -7.78
N LYS A 6 -20.07 16.46 -9.12
CA LYS A 6 -19.13 17.35 -9.82
C LYS A 6 -19.40 18.83 -9.57
N SER A 7 -20.67 19.22 -9.45
CA SER A 7 -21.07 20.63 -9.32
C SER A 7 -20.79 21.20 -7.93
N THR A 8 -20.92 20.39 -6.88
CA THR A 8 -20.77 20.83 -5.48
C THR A 8 -19.48 20.33 -4.83
N GLY A 9 -18.89 19.27 -5.38
CA GLY A 9 -17.76 18.57 -4.79
C GLY A 9 -18.12 17.68 -3.59
N GLU A 10 -19.40 17.58 -3.25
CA GLU A 10 -19.92 16.78 -2.13
C GLU A 10 -19.80 15.28 -2.41
N ILE A 11 -19.48 14.49 -1.39
CA ILE A 11 -19.43 13.03 -1.47
C ILE A 11 -20.75 12.47 -0.93
N ILE A 12 -21.42 11.66 -1.75
CA ILE A 12 -22.71 11.07 -1.45
C ILE A 12 -22.70 9.55 -1.66
N GLU A 13 -23.59 8.86 -0.98
CA GLU A 13 -23.93 7.48 -1.29
C GLU A 13 -25.12 7.44 -2.24
N VAL A 14 -24.97 6.66 -3.31
CA VAL A 14 -26.01 6.48 -4.33
C VAL A 14 -26.27 5.01 -4.65
N GLU A 15 -27.51 4.75 -5.08
CA GLU A 15 -27.96 3.47 -5.62
C GLU A 15 -28.30 3.61 -7.11
N THR A 16 -28.02 2.57 -7.89
CA THR A 16 -28.33 2.55 -9.32
C THR A 16 -29.80 2.16 -9.55
N VAL A 17 -30.51 2.97 -10.33
CA VAL A 17 -31.91 2.72 -10.71
C VAL A 17 -32.01 2.57 -12.22
N TYR A 18 -32.64 1.47 -12.64
CA TYR A 18 -32.94 1.17 -14.04
C TYR A 18 -34.40 1.52 -14.32
N ASP A 19 -34.65 2.38 -15.30
CA ASP A 19 -36.01 2.67 -15.76
C ASP A 19 -36.48 1.58 -16.72
N GLU A 20 -37.45 0.77 -16.30
CA GLU A 20 -38.00 -0.35 -17.07
C GLU A 20 -38.71 0.09 -18.36
N MET A 21 -39.12 1.36 -18.47
CA MET A 21 -39.87 1.88 -19.62
C MET A 21 -38.99 2.57 -20.68
N SER A 22 -37.70 2.74 -20.39
CA SER A 22 -36.76 3.50 -21.21
C SER A 22 -35.46 2.70 -21.39
N ILE A 23 -35.31 1.99 -22.50
CA ILE A 23 -34.07 1.26 -22.81
C ILE A 23 -32.89 2.26 -22.79
N GLY A 24 -32.06 2.18 -21.75
CA GLY A 24 -30.80 2.93 -21.65
C GLY A 24 -30.74 4.08 -20.64
N ASN A 25 -31.83 4.41 -19.92
CA ASN A 25 -31.78 5.48 -18.92
C ASN A 25 -31.46 4.92 -17.52
N VAL A 26 -30.17 4.84 -17.21
CA VAL A 26 -29.66 4.59 -15.86
C VAL A 26 -29.56 5.92 -15.12
N HIS A 27 -30.12 5.99 -13.91
CA HIS A 27 -29.93 7.12 -13.00
C HIS A 27 -29.53 6.63 -11.62
N PHE A 28 -28.99 7.53 -10.82
CA PHE A 28 -28.50 7.26 -9.47
C PHE A 28 -29.33 8.05 -8.47
N ILE A 29 -29.69 7.45 -7.34
CA ILE A 29 -30.45 8.13 -6.27
C ILE A 29 -29.67 8.13 -4.96
N ASP A 30 -29.68 9.26 -4.26
CA ASP A 30 -29.18 9.34 -2.89
C ASP A 30 -30.28 9.00 -1.86
N ALA A 31 -29.90 8.98 -0.57
CA ALA A 31 -30.83 8.71 0.54
C ALA A 31 -31.98 9.74 0.67
N SER A 32 -31.84 10.93 0.06
CA SER A 32 -32.88 11.96 0.01
C SER A 32 -33.79 11.81 -1.22
N ASN A 33 -33.61 10.75 -2.02
CA ASN A 33 -34.25 10.55 -3.33
C ASN A 33 -33.88 11.61 -4.38
N THR A 34 -32.76 12.31 -4.21
CA THR A 34 -32.25 13.19 -5.26
C THR A 34 -31.73 12.33 -6.41
N LYS A 35 -32.13 12.67 -7.64
CA LYS A 35 -31.71 11.96 -8.84
C LYS A 35 -30.47 12.60 -9.46
N TYR A 36 -29.52 11.77 -9.85
CA TYR A 36 -28.30 12.14 -10.55
C TYR A 36 -28.13 11.30 -11.81
N PHE A 37 -27.56 11.92 -12.83
CA PHE A 37 -27.10 11.23 -14.04
C PHE A 37 -25.62 10.86 -13.92
N LEU A 38 -25.21 9.84 -14.68
CA LEU A 38 -23.82 9.37 -14.72
C LEU A 38 -22.81 10.51 -14.94
N GLN A 39 -23.14 11.49 -15.79
CA GLN A 39 -22.24 12.58 -16.12
C GLN A 39 -22.00 13.55 -14.96
N GLU A 40 -22.86 13.55 -13.95
CA GLU A 40 -22.82 14.45 -12.79
C GLU A 40 -21.97 13.91 -11.63
N LEU A 41 -21.56 12.64 -11.73
CA LEU A 41 -20.89 11.91 -10.67
C LEU A 41 -19.49 11.47 -11.09
N ASP A 42 -18.55 11.54 -10.15
CA ASP A 42 -17.29 10.81 -10.19
C ASP A 42 -17.36 9.69 -9.15
N PHE A 43 -17.45 8.43 -9.60
CA PHE A 43 -17.55 7.28 -8.69
C PHE A 43 -16.23 7.08 -7.96
N ILE A 44 -16.33 6.96 -6.64
CA ILE A 44 -15.21 6.68 -5.76
C ILE A 44 -15.19 5.16 -5.59
N ASP A 45 -14.09 4.53 -6.02
CA ASP A 45 -13.94 3.09 -5.89
C ASP A 45 -13.72 2.75 -4.42
N SER A 46 -14.76 2.24 -3.76
CA SER A 46 -14.75 1.95 -2.32
C SER A 46 -14.09 0.61 -1.98
N ASN A 47 -13.42 -0.02 -2.95
CA ASN A 47 -12.91 -1.39 -2.86
C ASN A 47 -11.39 -1.54 -2.76
N SER A 48 -10.62 -0.46 -2.55
CA SER A 48 -9.21 -0.64 -2.23
C SER A 48 -9.08 -1.11 -0.77
N GLU A 49 -9.21 -2.40 -0.50
CA GLU A 49 -8.77 -2.98 0.77
C GLU A 49 -7.29 -2.65 0.94
N GLU A 50 -6.98 -1.66 1.78
CA GLU A 50 -5.62 -1.29 2.09
C GLU A 50 -4.93 -2.48 2.76
N THR A 51 -3.85 -2.98 2.16
CA THR A 51 -3.02 -3.97 2.81
C THR A 51 -1.96 -3.26 3.64
N ILE A 52 -1.97 -3.51 4.96
CA ILE A 52 -0.99 -2.95 5.88
C ILE A 52 0.02 -4.03 6.28
N VAL A 53 1.30 -3.73 6.10
CA VAL A 53 2.41 -4.56 6.58
C VAL A 53 3.24 -3.75 7.57
N GLU A 54 3.44 -4.28 8.78
CA GLU A 54 4.35 -3.71 9.77
C GLU A 54 5.57 -4.60 9.95
N GLY A 55 6.74 -3.99 10.09
CA GLY A 55 8.00 -4.72 10.30
C GLY A 55 9.15 -3.79 10.66
N TRP A 56 10.35 -4.33 10.64
CA TRP A 56 11.62 -3.67 10.92
C TRP A 56 12.43 -3.62 9.63
N ILE A 57 12.77 -2.41 9.18
CA ILE A 57 13.59 -2.25 7.99
C ILE A 57 15.07 -2.27 8.37
N ALA A 58 15.87 -2.99 7.60
CA ALA A 58 17.33 -3.05 7.73
C ALA A 58 17.99 -3.09 6.35
N LEU A 59 19.28 -2.76 6.28
CA LEU A 59 20.11 -2.88 5.10
C LEU A 59 21.39 -3.62 5.48
N ASP A 60 21.71 -4.69 4.77
CA ASP A 60 22.92 -5.48 5.04
C ASP A 60 24.15 -4.79 4.44
N GLU A 61 25.32 -5.07 5.01
CA GLU A 61 26.58 -4.39 4.68
C GLU A 61 27.03 -4.61 3.23
N PHE A 62 26.73 -5.79 2.67
CA PHE A 62 27.11 -6.19 1.33
C PHE A 62 25.94 -6.21 0.33
N ASP A 63 24.77 -5.70 0.71
CA ASP A 63 23.62 -5.74 -0.19
C ASP A 63 23.61 -4.56 -1.18
N PHE A 64 23.57 -4.91 -2.46
CA PHE A 64 23.84 -3.99 -3.59
C PHE A 64 22.66 -3.09 -3.96
N GLY A 65 21.72 -2.83 -3.04
CA GLY A 65 20.61 -1.92 -3.34
C GLY A 65 19.29 -2.26 -2.67
N ASP A 66 19.17 -3.43 -2.06
CA ASP A 66 17.91 -3.89 -1.53
C ASP A 66 17.86 -3.77 -0.01
N ALA A 67 16.79 -3.17 0.49
CA ALA A 67 16.46 -3.13 1.90
C ALA A 67 15.59 -4.35 2.26
N HIS A 68 15.69 -4.80 3.51
CA HIS A 68 14.94 -5.94 4.02
C HIS A 68 13.93 -5.52 5.08
N LEU A 69 12.66 -5.84 4.86
CA LEU A 69 11.60 -5.70 5.85
C LEU A 69 11.40 -7.02 6.58
N HIS A 70 11.85 -7.07 7.83
CA HIS A 70 11.67 -8.18 8.75
C HIS A 70 10.37 -8.02 9.54
N ILE A 71 9.45 -8.99 9.48
CA ILE A 71 8.21 -8.90 10.26
C ILE A 71 8.46 -9.00 11.78
N GLU A 72 9.54 -9.66 12.18
CA GLU A 72 10.03 -9.71 13.55
C GLU A 72 11.26 -8.82 13.70
N LYS A 73 11.58 -8.39 14.93
CA LYS A 73 12.77 -7.58 15.16
C LYS A 73 14.02 -8.40 14.84
N PRO A 74 14.87 -7.98 13.89
CA PRO A 74 16.06 -8.73 13.52
C PRO A 74 17.16 -8.57 14.56
N HIS A 75 18.17 -9.44 14.46
CA HIS A 75 19.42 -9.37 15.20
C HIS A 75 20.59 -9.42 14.21
N TYR A 76 21.68 -8.76 14.56
CA TYR A 76 22.86 -8.72 13.73
C TYR A 76 23.66 -10.02 13.86
N LYS A 77 24.20 -10.50 12.74
CA LYS A 77 25.05 -11.67 12.70
C LYS A 77 26.24 -11.44 11.79
N ASP A 78 27.42 -11.68 12.34
CA ASP A 78 28.66 -11.72 11.60
C ASP A 78 28.78 -13.04 10.85
N ASN A 79 28.77 -12.99 9.52
CA ASN A 79 29.02 -14.15 8.67
C ASN A 79 30.46 -14.11 8.20
N PRO A 80 31.24 -15.19 8.38
CA PRO A 80 32.60 -15.23 7.86
C PRO A 80 32.59 -15.23 6.33
N ILE A 81 33.37 -14.33 5.73
CA ILE A 81 33.63 -14.35 4.29
C ILE A 81 34.71 -15.40 4.04
N ALA A 82 34.36 -16.43 3.28
CA ALA A 82 35.26 -17.55 3.02
C ALA A 82 36.63 -17.07 2.50
N ASP A 83 37.69 -17.65 3.08
CA ASP A 83 39.08 -17.54 2.63
C ASP A 83 39.73 -16.14 2.65
N THR A 84 39.11 -15.16 3.30
CA THR A 84 39.67 -13.79 3.46
C THR A 84 40.03 -13.44 4.91
N GLY A 85 39.35 -14.05 5.89
CA GLY A 85 39.42 -13.64 7.29
C GLY A 85 38.55 -12.41 7.61
N ASP A 86 37.84 -11.89 6.60
CA ASP A 86 36.87 -10.81 6.74
C ASP A 86 35.50 -11.37 7.13
N TYR A 87 34.63 -10.50 7.64
CA TYR A 87 33.25 -10.83 8.01
C TYR A 87 32.29 -9.91 7.24
N SER A 88 31.12 -10.44 6.89
CA SER A 88 29.99 -9.68 6.38
C SER A 88 28.86 -9.69 7.40
N GLY A 89 28.44 -8.49 7.82
CA GLY A 89 27.26 -8.33 8.64
C GLY A 89 25.98 -8.56 7.85
N SER A 90 25.06 -9.36 8.40
CA SER A 90 23.68 -9.40 7.95
C SER A 90 22.70 -9.36 9.11
N TRP A 91 21.54 -8.77 8.87
CA TRP A 91 20.40 -8.79 9.78
C TRP A 91 19.57 -10.06 9.55
N GLU A 92 19.36 -10.84 10.61
CA GLU A 92 18.57 -12.07 10.55
C GLU A 92 17.35 -12.02 11.47
N SER A 93 16.24 -12.64 11.03
CA SER A 93 15.03 -12.83 11.83
C SER A 93 14.37 -14.17 11.50
N ASN A 94 13.64 -14.76 12.44
CA ASN A 94 12.91 -16.02 12.21
C ASN A 94 11.59 -15.82 11.42
N GLY A 95 11.10 -14.59 11.36
CA GLY A 95 9.91 -14.21 10.61
C GLY A 95 10.12 -14.10 9.11
N LYS A 96 9.03 -13.81 8.39
CA LYS A 96 9.06 -13.50 6.97
C LYS A 96 9.87 -12.23 6.71
N ILE A 97 10.63 -12.24 5.62
CA ILE A 97 11.44 -11.11 5.16
C ILE A 97 10.96 -10.74 3.76
N TYR A 98 10.78 -9.44 3.51
CA TYR A 98 10.43 -8.89 2.21
C TYR A 98 11.56 -8.02 1.71
N THR A 99 11.90 -8.15 0.43
CA THR A 99 12.85 -7.27 -0.26
C THR A 99 12.12 -6.00 -0.70
N ILE A 100 12.69 -4.84 -0.38
CA ILE A 100 12.16 -3.51 -0.65
C ILE A 100 13.26 -2.71 -1.36
N ASP A 101 12.94 -1.98 -2.43
CA ASP A 101 13.89 -1.07 -3.05
C ASP A 101 14.35 -0.02 -2.02
N LYS A 102 15.67 0.06 -1.73
CA LYS A 102 16.19 1.00 -0.73
C LYS A 102 15.87 2.44 -1.04
N ASN A 103 15.65 2.79 -2.32
CA ASN A 103 15.36 4.16 -2.73
C ASN A 103 13.99 4.64 -2.22
N LEU A 104 13.11 3.73 -1.80
CA LEU A 104 11.88 4.08 -1.10
C LEU A 104 12.14 4.61 0.32
N ILE A 105 13.35 4.43 0.85
CA ILE A 105 13.75 4.77 2.21
C ILE A 105 15.11 5.49 2.17
N PRO A 106 15.15 6.76 1.74
CA PRO A 106 16.37 7.45 1.32
C PRO A 106 17.43 7.65 2.41
N ASN A 107 17.07 7.49 3.69
CA ASN A 107 17.99 7.65 4.82
C ASN A 107 18.47 6.30 5.38
N LEU A 108 18.06 5.17 4.80
CA LEU A 108 18.49 3.85 5.25
C LEU A 108 19.91 3.56 4.75
N THR A 109 20.80 3.25 5.69
CA THR A 109 22.19 2.86 5.43
C THR A 109 22.50 1.59 6.21
N CYS A 110 23.58 0.88 5.86
CA CYS A 110 24.04 -0.30 6.59
C CYS A 110 24.47 0.00 8.04
N ASP A 111 24.82 1.26 8.33
CA ASP A 111 25.15 1.74 9.68
C ASP A 111 23.89 2.03 10.54
N THR A 112 22.69 1.94 9.95
CA THR A 112 21.44 2.26 10.65
C THR A 112 20.93 1.03 11.39
N GLU A 113 20.72 1.18 12.71
CA GLU A 113 20.00 0.16 13.49
C GLU A 113 18.59 -0.07 12.93
N PRO A 114 18.10 -1.32 12.87
CA PRO A 114 16.78 -1.63 12.37
C PRO A 114 15.70 -0.85 13.13
N TYR A 115 14.82 -0.20 12.38
CA TYR A 115 13.72 0.58 12.94
C TYR A 115 12.37 0.16 12.38
N LYS A 116 11.33 0.35 13.19
CA LYS A 116 9.98 -0.08 12.86
C LYS A 116 9.38 0.81 11.78
N VAL A 117 8.82 0.21 10.74
CA VAL A 117 8.11 0.88 9.64
C VAL A 117 6.75 0.25 9.39
N ARG A 118 5.89 0.99 8.69
CA ARG A 118 4.61 0.53 8.18
C ARG A 118 4.58 0.79 6.68
N ILE A 119 4.24 -0.23 5.89
CA ILE A 119 3.96 -0.13 4.47
C ILE A 119 2.44 -0.28 4.29
N THR A 120 1.84 0.67 3.58
CA THR A 120 0.44 0.59 3.14
C THR A 120 0.44 0.40 1.63
N ILE A 121 -0.26 -0.64 1.16
CA ILE A 121 -0.45 -0.93 -0.25
C ILE A 121 -1.92 -0.71 -0.57
N THR A 122 -2.18 0.21 -1.48
CA THR A 122 -3.52 0.53 -1.97
C THR A 122 -3.62 0.05 -3.42
N PRO A 123 -4.42 -0.99 -3.71
CA PRO A 123 -4.70 -1.40 -5.08
C PRO A 123 -5.38 -0.24 -5.83
N LEU A 124 -4.89 0.09 -7.03
CA LEU A 124 -5.54 1.08 -7.89
C LEU A 124 -6.69 0.46 -8.68
N GLU A 125 -6.58 -0.83 -9.01
CA GLU A 125 -7.58 -1.66 -9.68
C GLU A 125 -7.40 -3.11 -9.17
N LEU A 126 -8.49 -3.89 -9.07
CA LEU A 126 -8.49 -5.31 -8.67
C LEU A 126 -8.74 -6.24 -9.85
#